data_AF-A0A519W864-F1
#
_entry.id   AF-A0A519W864-F1
#
_cell.length_a   1.000
_cell.length_b   1.000
_cell.length_c   1.000
_cell.angle_alpha   90.00
_cell.angle_beta   90.00
_cell.angle_gamma   90.00
#
_symmetry.space_group_name_H-M   'P 1'
#
loop_
_entity.id
_entity.type
_entity.pdbx_description
1 polymer ?
#
loop_
_entity_poly.entity_id
_entity_poly.type
_entity_poly.pdbx_seq_one_letter_code
_entity_poly.pdbx_strand_id
1 'polypeptide(L)'
;MKKSLLILLLACGIWSIGCGKSGETPTPVIPTPPVVVTPTNKRPGSIGIIGDSSNVVKPVTGGMVLMGGGADVDAAFKWMIDKSGGGDVVILRATGTDAYNPYINGLGAVNSVETLLINSKELANDDIVAYIIRNAEMVFIAGGDQSDYMNFWRGTKVEKALNYLLTEKKAPVGGTSAGCAILGGLYYSGENGSVTSANA
;
A
#
# COMPACT_ATOMS: atom_id res chain seq x y z
N MET A 1 16.61 27.88 -77.15
CA MET A 1 16.09 29.22 -76.79
C MET A 1 15.35 29.11 -75.47
N LYS A 2 15.82 29.86 -74.44
CA LYS A 2 15.05 30.53 -73.36
C LYS A 2 14.11 29.63 -72.49
N LYS A 3 14.17 29.59 -71.16
CA LYS A 3 14.80 30.44 -70.13
C LYS A 3 14.82 29.66 -68.80
N SER A 4 15.87 29.90 -68.04
CA SER A 4 16.06 29.58 -66.62
C SER A 4 15.06 30.34 -65.73
N LEU A 5 14.60 29.74 -64.62
CA LEU A 5 14.27 30.49 -63.41
C LEU A 5 14.61 29.68 -62.16
N LEU A 6 15.72 30.09 -61.55
CA LEU A 6 16.25 29.72 -60.26
C LEU A 6 15.44 30.45 -59.17
N ILE A 7 14.83 29.73 -58.22
CA ILE A 7 14.34 30.32 -56.96
C ILE A 7 15.15 29.72 -55.83
N LEU A 8 16.02 30.56 -55.28
CA LEU A 8 16.83 30.34 -54.10
C LEU A 8 15.98 30.66 -52.86
N LEU A 9 15.55 29.64 -52.11
CA LEU A 9 14.95 29.82 -50.78
C LEU A 9 15.94 29.35 -49.71
N LEU A 10 16.59 30.35 -49.12
CA LEU A 10 17.48 30.27 -47.98
C LEU A 10 16.65 29.97 -46.72
N ALA A 11 16.66 28.73 -46.23
CA ALA A 11 16.10 28.40 -44.92
C ALA A 11 17.25 28.10 -43.95
N CYS A 12 17.47 29.06 -43.05
CA CYS A 12 18.30 28.96 -41.85
C CYS A 12 17.96 27.69 -41.05
N GLY A 13 19.00 27.03 -40.55
CA GLY A 13 18.89 25.79 -39.79
C GLY A 13 18.24 25.94 -38.42
N ILE A 14 17.83 24.79 -37.89
CA ILE A 14 18.00 24.41 -36.48
C ILE A 14 18.35 22.91 -36.53
N TRP A 15 19.61 22.57 -36.28
CA TRP A 15 19.98 21.21 -35.90
C TRP A 15 19.49 21.00 -34.47
N SER A 16 18.38 20.28 -34.32
CA SER A 16 17.98 19.75 -33.02
C SER A 16 18.82 18.49 -32.76
N ILE A 17 19.91 18.66 -32.02
CA ILE A 17 20.58 17.54 -31.35
C ILE A 17 19.57 17.03 -30.33
N GLY A 18 18.84 15.98 -30.68
CA GLY A 18 17.95 15.28 -29.77
C GLY A 18 18.78 14.69 -28.64
N CYS A 19 18.56 15.16 -27.41
CA CYS A 19 19.00 14.48 -26.21
C CYS A 19 18.47 13.05 -26.23
N GLY A 20 19.37 12.07 -26.29
CA GLY A 20 19.07 10.69 -25.96
C GLY A 20 18.62 10.60 -24.52
N LYS A 21 17.31 10.62 -24.29
CA LYS A 21 16.73 10.17 -23.03
C LYS A 21 16.83 8.66 -23.07
N SER A 22 17.70 8.09 -22.25
CA SER A 22 17.70 6.67 -21.90
C SER A 22 16.32 6.34 -21.33
N GLY A 23 15.42 5.92 -22.22
CA GLY A 23 14.11 5.39 -21.86
C GLY A 23 14.31 4.01 -21.27
N GLU A 24 14.57 3.95 -19.97
CA GLU A 24 14.18 2.77 -19.22
C GLU A 24 12.66 2.68 -19.34
N THR A 25 12.23 1.78 -20.22
CA THR A 25 10.83 1.41 -20.34
C THR A 25 10.46 0.79 -18.99
N PRO A 26 9.45 1.30 -18.27
CA PRO A 26 8.98 0.64 -17.06
C PRO A 26 8.66 -0.81 -17.42
N THR A 27 9.33 -1.76 -16.78
CA THR A 27 9.03 -3.17 -16.94
C THR A 27 7.54 -3.36 -16.65
N PRO A 28 6.77 -4.03 -17.53
CA PRO A 28 5.39 -4.36 -17.25
C PRO A 28 5.34 -5.09 -15.90
N VAL A 29 4.61 -4.53 -14.94
CA VAL A 29 4.33 -5.22 -13.67
C VAL A 29 3.47 -6.41 -14.03
N ILE A 30 4.09 -7.59 -14.19
CA ILE A 30 3.34 -8.83 -14.41
C ILE A 30 2.53 -9.08 -13.13
N PRO A 31 1.19 -9.17 -13.21
CA PRO A 31 0.39 -9.48 -12.05
C PRO A 31 0.89 -10.79 -11.44
N THR A 32 1.36 -10.72 -10.19
CA THR A 32 1.87 -11.89 -9.49
C THR A 32 0.71 -12.87 -9.31
N PRO A 33 0.88 -14.17 -9.62
CA PRO A 33 -0.16 -15.17 -9.43
C PRO A 33 -0.75 -15.11 -8.01
N PRO A 34 -2.03 -15.52 -7.83
CA PRO A 34 -2.62 -15.62 -6.49
C PRO A 34 -1.73 -16.46 -5.57
N VAL A 35 -1.51 -15.99 -4.34
CA VAL A 35 -0.85 -16.81 -3.31
C VAL A 35 -1.81 -17.93 -2.94
N VAL A 36 -1.53 -19.15 -3.39
CA VAL A 36 -2.31 -20.34 -3.05
C VAL A 36 -1.63 -21.00 -1.85
N VAL A 37 -2.30 -21.00 -0.70
CA VAL A 37 -1.84 -21.68 0.51
C VAL A 37 -2.89 -22.67 1.00
N THR A 38 -2.41 -23.81 1.48
CA THR A 38 -3.24 -24.82 2.14
C THR A 38 -3.83 -24.25 3.43
N PRO A 39 -5.11 -24.50 3.76
CA PRO A 39 -5.68 -24.10 5.04
C PRO A 39 -4.81 -24.60 6.20
N THR A 40 -4.33 -23.67 7.02
CA THR A 40 -3.47 -23.97 8.18
C THR A 40 -3.92 -23.14 9.37
N ASN A 41 -3.85 -23.76 10.56
CA ASN A 41 -4.16 -23.07 11.82
C ASN A 41 -3.02 -22.14 12.26
N LYS A 42 -1.85 -22.20 11.61
CA LYS A 42 -0.73 -21.31 11.92
C LYS A 42 -0.95 -19.98 11.21
N ARG A 43 -0.98 -18.88 11.97
CA ARG A 43 -1.08 -17.49 11.46
C ARG A 43 0.15 -16.69 11.87
N PRO A 44 1.28 -16.80 11.14
CA PRO A 44 2.51 -16.09 11.48
C PRO A 44 2.28 -14.57 11.58
N GLY A 45 2.89 -13.94 12.58
CA GLY A 45 2.74 -12.50 12.83
C GLY A 45 1.39 -12.10 13.44
N SER A 46 0.39 -12.97 13.50
CA SER A 46 -0.87 -12.67 14.16
C SER A 46 -0.65 -12.51 15.67
N ILE A 47 -1.06 -11.36 16.22
CA ILE A 47 -0.95 -11.05 17.65
C ILE A 47 -2.31 -10.90 18.33
N GLY A 48 -3.40 -11.08 17.59
CA GLY A 48 -4.75 -11.02 18.12
C GLY A 48 -5.78 -11.05 17.00
N ILE A 49 -6.89 -11.74 17.25
CA ILE A 49 -8.05 -11.79 16.36
C ILE A 49 -9.35 -11.75 17.17
N ILE A 50 -10.33 -10.99 16.69
CA ILE A 50 -11.72 -10.98 17.18
C ILE A 50 -12.62 -11.36 16.02
N GLY A 51 -13.64 -12.19 16.26
CA GLY A 51 -14.58 -12.66 15.23
C GLY A 51 -14.24 -14.04 14.68
N ASP A 52 -14.71 -14.33 13.46
CA ASP A 52 -14.51 -15.62 12.79
C ASP A 52 -13.22 -15.61 11.96
N SER A 53 -12.30 -16.52 12.26
CA SER A 53 -10.99 -16.58 11.57
C SER A 53 -11.04 -17.25 10.18
N SER A 54 -12.19 -17.79 9.80
CA SER A 54 -12.43 -18.32 8.46
C SER A 54 -12.58 -17.19 7.45
N ASN A 55 -11.89 -17.35 6.31
CA ASN A 55 -11.91 -16.35 5.25
C ASN A 55 -13.32 -16.21 4.66
N VAL A 56 -13.82 -14.97 4.59
CA VAL A 56 -15.03 -14.66 3.84
C VAL A 56 -14.71 -13.98 2.51
N VAL A 57 -15.71 -13.91 1.64
CA VAL A 57 -15.62 -13.10 0.42
C VAL A 57 -16.86 -12.21 0.39
N LYS A 58 -16.64 -10.91 0.51
CA LYS A 58 -17.69 -9.90 0.39
C LYS A 58 -17.42 -8.98 -0.80
N PRO A 59 -18.46 -8.43 -1.44
CA PRO A 59 -18.28 -7.33 -2.37
C PRO A 59 -17.61 -6.15 -1.66
N VAL A 60 -16.52 -5.65 -2.23
CA VAL A 60 -15.80 -4.46 -1.75
C VAL A 60 -15.93 -3.31 -2.74
N THR A 61 -15.83 -2.09 -2.24
CA THR A 61 -15.66 -0.89 -3.07
C THR A 61 -14.36 -0.19 -2.67
N GLY A 62 -13.56 0.19 -3.67
CA GLY A 62 -12.27 0.84 -3.43
C GLY A 62 -12.41 2.17 -2.67
N GLY A 63 -11.35 2.52 -1.95
CA GLY A 63 -11.28 3.74 -1.16
C GLY A 63 -9.96 3.83 -0.41
N MET A 64 -9.51 5.05 -0.09
CA MET A 64 -8.33 5.26 0.75
C MET A 64 -8.62 6.21 1.90
N VAL A 65 -8.09 5.87 3.08
CA VAL A 65 -8.06 6.75 4.25
C VAL A 65 -6.61 7.15 4.52
N LEU A 66 -6.32 8.43 4.39
CA LEU A 66 -5.02 9.03 4.67
C LEU A 66 -5.13 9.83 5.96
N MET A 67 -4.77 9.22 7.10
CA MET A 67 -4.87 9.86 8.41
C MET A 67 -3.50 10.40 8.84
N GLY A 68 -3.40 11.70 9.14
CA GLY A 68 -2.12 12.35 9.44
C GLY A 68 -1.45 11.94 10.76
N GLY A 69 -2.10 11.12 11.57
CA GLY A 69 -1.72 10.86 12.96
C GLY A 69 -2.56 11.67 13.96
N GLY A 70 -2.38 11.41 15.25
CA GLY A 70 -3.22 11.96 16.31
C GLY A 70 -4.36 11.01 16.68
N ALA A 71 -5.50 11.57 17.10
CA ALA A 71 -6.67 10.77 17.45
C ALA A 71 -7.24 10.05 16.22
N ASP A 72 -7.59 8.79 16.39
CA ASP A 72 -8.31 8.01 15.38
C ASP A 72 -9.69 8.64 15.08
N VAL A 73 -10.13 8.52 13.83
CA VAL A 73 -11.38 9.13 13.35
C VAL A 73 -12.42 8.04 13.11
N ASP A 74 -13.35 7.87 14.05
CA ASP A 74 -14.42 6.86 13.99
C ASP A 74 -15.17 6.85 12.65
N ALA A 75 -15.49 8.03 12.11
CA ALA A 75 -16.20 8.16 10.85
C ALA A 75 -15.43 7.57 9.66
N ALA A 76 -14.09 7.64 9.69
CA ALA A 76 -13.25 7.06 8.64
C ALA A 76 -13.27 5.53 8.71
N PHE A 77 -13.16 4.95 9.91
CA PHE A 77 -13.25 3.50 10.09
C PHE A 77 -14.64 2.97 9.73
N LYS A 78 -15.72 3.64 10.15
CA LYS A 78 -17.10 3.28 9.74
C LYS A 78 -17.28 3.32 8.23
N TRP A 79 -16.72 4.33 7.57
CA TRP A 79 -16.73 4.43 6.11
C TRP A 79 -15.94 3.28 5.45
N MET A 80 -14.78 2.90 5.98
CA MET A 80 -14.02 1.76 5.47
C MET A 80 -14.75 0.42 5.68
N ILE A 81 -15.44 0.25 6.82
CA ILE A 81 -16.28 -0.94 7.09
C ILE A 81 -17.43 -1.04 6.08
N ASP A 82 -18.10 0.07 5.77
CA ASP A 82 -19.14 0.09 4.73
C ASP A 82 -18.57 -0.32 3.36
N LYS A 83 -17.38 0.21 3.01
CA LYS A 83 -16.66 -0.14 1.78
C LYS A 83 -16.18 -1.59 1.73
N SER A 84 -15.97 -2.24 2.87
CA SER A 84 -15.52 -3.63 2.97
C SER A 84 -16.66 -4.65 2.90
N GLY A 85 -17.91 -4.19 2.96
CA GLY A 85 -19.08 -5.07 3.05
C GLY A 85 -19.13 -5.87 4.34
N GLY A 86 -18.40 -5.44 5.39
CA GLY A 86 -18.32 -6.12 6.68
C GLY A 86 -17.56 -7.45 6.63
N GLY A 87 -16.58 -7.59 5.74
CA GLY A 87 -15.73 -8.78 5.64
C GLY A 87 -14.59 -8.80 6.67
N ASP A 88 -13.46 -9.40 6.28
CA ASP A 88 -12.27 -9.51 7.12
C ASP A 88 -11.47 -8.20 7.14
N VAL A 89 -11.21 -7.69 8.34
CA VAL A 89 -10.37 -6.50 8.57
C VAL A 89 -9.00 -6.94 9.05
N VAL A 90 -7.96 -6.46 8.38
CA VAL A 90 -6.57 -6.73 8.77
C VAL A 90 -5.85 -5.43 9.12
N ILE A 91 -5.28 -5.40 10.32
CA ILE A 91 -4.46 -4.30 10.82
C ILE A 91 -2.99 -4.70 10.68
N LEU A 92 -2.21 -3.88 9.98
CA LEU A 92 -0.80 -4.13 9.78
C LEU A 92 0.05 -3.23 10.67
N ARG A 93 1.03 -3.83 11.34
CA ARG A 93 1.93 -3.14 12.27
C ARG A 93 3.35 -3.66 12.13
N ALA A 94 4.34 -2.81 12.36
CA ALA A 94 5.72 -3.24 12.63
C ALA A 94 6.04 -3.27 14.14
N THR A 95 5.28 -2.52 14.95
CA THR A 95 5.41 -2.45 16.41
C THR A 95 4.05 -2.26 17.08
N GLY A 96 3.99 -2.46 18.40
CA GLY A 96 2.81 -2.20 19.21
C GLY A 96 1.95 -3.44 19.45
N THR A 97 0.65 -3.21 19.70
CA THR A 97 -0.32 -4.23 20.12
C THR A 97 -1.50 -4.32 19.15
N ASP A 98 -2.43 -5.24 19.45
CA ASP A 98 -3.69 -5.47 18.74
C ASP A 98 -4.83 -4.52 19.19
N ALA A 99 -4.52 -3.37 19.79
CA ALA A 99 -5.52 -2.45 20.35
C ALA A 99 -6.56 -1.93 19.34
N TYR A 100 -6.26 -1.96 18.03
CA TYR A 100 -7.23 -1.64 16.98
C TYR A 100 -8.35 -2.68 16.86
N ASN A 101 -8.10 -3.94 17.24
CA ASN A 101 -9.08 -5.02 17.11
C ASN A 101 -10.39 -4.71 17.84
N PRO A 102 -10.40 -4.49 19.18
CA PRO A 102 -11.65 -4.20 19.89
C PRO A 102 -12.23 -2.84 19.50
N TYR A 103 -11.40 -1.85 19.17
CA TYR A 103 -11.85 -0.53 18.74
C TYR A 103 -12.66 -0.61 17.43
N ILE A 104 -12.09 -1.20 16.37
CA ILE A 104 -12.76 -1.31 15.06
C ILE A 104 -13.99 -2.23 15.14
N ASN A 105 -13.89 -3.35 15.86
CA ASN A 105 -15.02 -4.26 16.05
C ASN A 105 -16.19 -3.58 16.80
N GLY A 106 -15.92 -2.55 17.61
CA GLY A 106 -16.94 -1.74 18.27
C GLY A 106 -17.61 -0.68 17.39
N LEU A 107 -17.07 -0.37 16.21
CA LEU A 107 -17.57 0.70 15.33
C LEU A 107 -18.57 0.21 14.27
N GLY A 108 -18.60 -1.09 13.98
CA GLY A 108 -19.50 -1.69 13.00
C GLY A 108 -19.38 -3.21 12.92
N ALA A 109 -20.31 -3.84 12.21
CA ALA A 109 -20.31 -5.28 12.02
C ALA A 109 -19.28 -5.70 10.95
N VAL A 110 -18.37 -6.58 11.33
CA VAL A 110 -17.33 -7.18 10.47
C VAL A 110 -17.24 -8.67 10.76
N ASN A 111 -16.70 -9.46 9.83
CA ASN A 111 -16.47 -10.90 10.06
C ASN A 111 -15.39 -11.13 11.12
N SER A 112 -14.27 -10.44 10.94
CA SER A 112 -13.16 -10.46 11.89
C SER A 112 -12.36 -9.17 11.85
N VAL A 113 -11.62 -8.93 12.95
CA VAL A 113 -10.51 -7.97 12.98
C VAL A 113 -9.28 -8.70 13.49
N GLU A 114 -8.25 -8.77 12.65
CA GLU A 114 -6.97 -9.41 12.96
C GLU A 114 -5.83 -8.40 12.88
N THR A 115 -4.92 -8.42 13.86
CA THR A 115 -3.69 -7.63 13.80
C THR A 115 -2.49 -8.53 13.46
N LEU A 116 -1.78 -8.17 12.39
CA LEU A 116 -0.50 -8.77 12.01
C LEU A 116 0.65 -7.83 12.40
N LEU A 117 1.50 -8.30 13.31
CA LEU A 117 2.79 -7.72 13.64
C LEU A 117 3.86 -8.31 12.71
N ILE A 118 4.22 -7.55 11.68
CA ILE A 118 5.16 -7.93 10.62
C ILE A 118 6.45 -7.13 10.82
N ASN A 119 7.28 -7.58 11.76
CA ASN A 119 8.47 -6.87 12.23
C ASN A 119 9.79 -7.48 11.72
N SER A 120 9.74 -8.23 10.62
CA SER A 120 10.92 -8.78 9.96
C SER A 120 10.67 -9.03 8.48
N LYS A 121 11.74 -9.14 7.69
CA LYS A 121 11.64 -9.52 6.26
C LYS A 121 11.18 -10.95 6.06
N GLU A 122 11.45 -11.84 7.01
CA GLU A 122 10.99 -13.23 6.98
C GLU A 122 9.47 -13.28 7.09
N LEU A 123 8.90 -12.60 8.09
CA LEU A 123 7.43 -12.49 8.22
C LEU A 123 6.81 -11.78 7.02
N ALA A 124 7.44 -10.73 6.50
CA ALA A 124 6.95 -10.01 5.32
C ALA A 124 7.00 -10.84 4.02
N ASN A 125 7.77 -11.93 3.99
CA ASN A 125 7.83 -12.88 2.87
C ASN A 125 7.14 -14.22 3.16
N ASP A 126 6.48 -14.37 4.30
CA ASP A 126 5.70 -15.54 4.63
C ASP A 126 4.44 -15.62 3.75
N ASP A 127 4.15 -16.81 3.20
CA ASP A 127 3.03 -17.01 2.28
C ASP A 127 1.67 -16.91 2.98
N ILE A 128 1.57 -17.26 4.25
CA ILE A 128 0.33 -17.15 5.02
C ILE A 128 0.06 -15.68 5.36
N VAL A 129 1.07 -14.90 5.73
CA VAL A 129 0.93 -13.45 5.93
C VAL A 129 0.41 -12.79 4.65
N ALA A 130 1.05 -13.07 3.51
CA ALA A 130 0.64 -12.51 2.23
C ALA A 130 -0.79 -12.95 1.83
N TYR A 131 -1.15 -14.20 2.12
CA TYR A 131 -2.50 -14.72 1.89
C TYR A 131 -3.55 -13.98 2.74
N ILE A 132 -3.31 -13.80 4.04
CA ILE A 132 -4.24 -13.09 4.93
C ILE A 132 -4.48 -11.67 4.39
N ILE A 133 -3.40 -10.96 4.03
CA ILE A 133 -3.52 -9.59 3.49
C ILE A 133 -4.30 -9.57 2.18
N ARG A 134 -3.98 -10.43 1.21
CA ARG A 134 -4.65 -10.44 -0.10
C ARG A 134 -6.14 -10.75 0.00
N ASN A 135 -6.54 -11.54 1.00
CA ASN A 135 -7.93 -11.91 1.18
C ASN A 135 -8.72 -10.98 2.10
N ALA A 136 -8.08 -10.04 2.81
CA ALA A 136 -8.78 -9.03 3.59
C ALA A 136 -9.75 -8.19 2.73
N GLU A 137 -10.93 -7.89 3.26
CA GLU A 137 -11.87 -6.93 2.68
C GLU A 137 -11.56 -5.49 3.09
N MET A 138 -10.74 -5.29 4.13
CA MET A 138 -10.26 -4.00 4.58
C MET A 138 -8.87 -4.12 5.16
N VAL A 139 -7.96 -3.22 4.79
CA VAL A 139 -6.64 -3.12 5.44
C VAL A 139 -6.42 -1.74 6.04
N PHE A 140 -5.88 -1.70 7.26
CA PHE A 140 -5.42 -0.47 7.88
C PHE A 140 -3.99 -0.62 8.40
N ILE A 141 -3.12 0.34 8.06
CA ILE A 141 -1.72 0.36 8.48
C ILE A 141 -1.57 1.34 9.64
N ALA A 142 -1.18 0.82 10.81
CA ALA A 142 -1.06 1.63 12.01
C ALA A 142 0.13 2.60 11.95
N GLY A 143 0.14 3.55 12.89
CA GLY A 143 1.31 4.40 13.15
C GLY A 143 2.50 3.61 13.71
N GLY A 144 3.63 4.30 13.88
CA GLY A 144 4.91 3.73 14.32
C GLY A 144 6.08 4.53 13.77
N ASP A 145 7.24 3.87 13.63
CA ASP A 145 8.39 4.41 12.89
C ASP A 145 8.27 4.03 11.42
N GLN A 146 8.33 5.02 10.51
CA GLN A 146 8.28 4.77 9.07
C GLN A 146 9.39 3.82 8.59
N SER A 147 10.57 3.90 9.21
CA SER A 147 11.77 3.16 8.81
C SER A 147 11.59 1.66 9.00
N ASP A 148 10.88 1.24 10.05
CA ASP A 148 10.55 -0.18 10.29
C ASP A 148 9.75 -0.77 9.12
N TYR A 149 8.66 -0.10 8.73
CA TYR A 149 7.83 -0.53 7.61
C TYR A 149 8.64 -0.61 6.30
N MET A 150 9.49 0.39 6.04
CA MET A 150 10.35 0.41 4.86
C MET A 150 11.38 -0.73 4.86
N ASN A 151 12.03 -0.96 6.00
CA ASN A 151 13.07 -1.97 6.13
C ASN A 151 12.50 -3.39 6.05
N PHE A 152 11.32 -3.63 6.62
CA PHE A 152 10.71 -4.95 6.65
C PHE A 152 9.89 -5.27 5.40
N TRP A 153 9.11 -4.33 4.84
CA TRP A 153 8.07 -4.67 3.86
C TRP A 153 8.47 -4.37 2.42
N ARG A 154 9.44 -3.49 2.19
CA ARG A 154 9.84 -3.11 0.82
C ARG A 154 10.39 -4.30 0.03
N GLY A 155 9.86 -4.51 -1.17
CA GLY A 155 10.23 -5.58 -2.09
C GLY A 155 9.78 -6.98 -1.64
N THR A 156 8.86 -7.07 -0.67
CA THR A 156 8.40 -8.36 -0.10
C THR A 156 7.02 -8.78 -0.62
N LYS A 157 6.54 -9.94 -0.18
CA LYS A 157 5.18 -10.39 -0.49
C LYS A 157 4.10 -9.52 0.16
N VAL A 158 4.37 -8.89 1.30
CA VAL A 158 3.46 -7.90 1.92
C VAL A 158 3.24 -6.70 1.00
N GLU A 159 4.30 -6.11 0.44
CA GLU A 159 4.17 -5.00 -0.52
C GLU A 159 3.34 -5.42 -1.73
N LYS A 160 3.57 -6.62 -2.27
CA LYS A 160 2.79 -7.16 -3.41
C LYS A 160 1.34 -7.41 -3.04
N ALA A 161 1.06 -7.87 -1.83
CA ALA A 161 -0.29 -8.09 -1.33
C ALA A 161 -1.05 -6.76 -1.17
N LEU A 162 -0.42 -5.74 -0.60
CA LEU A 162 -0.99 -4.38 -0.50
C LEU A 162 -1.29 -3.78 -1.88
N ASN A 163 -0.35 -3.89 -2.82
CA ASN A 163 -0.57 -3.44 -4.19
C ASN A 163 -1.75 -4.18 -4.85
N TYR A 164 -1.85 -5.50 -4.67
CA TYR A 164 -3.00 -6.27 -5.18
C TYR A 164 -4.34 -5.76 -4.63
N LEU A 165 -4.41 -5.40 -3.34
CA LEU A 165 -5.63 -4.84 -2.76
C LEU A 165 -6.02 -3.51 -3.41
N LEU A 166 -5.04 -2.65 -3.67
CA LEU A 166 -5.23 -1.32 -4.25
C LEU A 166 -5.52 -1.36 -5.77
N THR A 167 -4.87 -2.26 -6.52
CA THR A 167 -4.93 -2.27 -7.98
C THR A 167 -5.93 -3.26 -8.55
N GLU A 168 -6.05 -4.45 -7.95
CA GLU A 168 -6.85 -5.56 -8.50
C GLU A 168 -8.14 -5.79 -7.70
N LYS A 169 -8.02 -6.07 -6.39
CA LYS A 169 -9.19 -6.36 -5.54
C LYS A 169 -10.07 -5.12 -5.33
N LYS A 170 -9.47 -3.93 -5.37
CA LYS A 170 -10.12 -2.65 -5.04
C LYS A 170 -10.77 -2.68 -3.65
N ALA A 171 -10.07 -3.22 -2.65
CA ALA A 171 -10.49 -3.15 -1.26
C ALA A 171 -10.15 -1.76 -0.66
N PRO A 172 -10.91 -1.26 0.33
CA PRO A 172 -10.52 -0.08 1.10
C PRO A 172 -9.20 -0.32 1.87
N VAL A 173 -8.24 0.58 1.68
CA VAL A 173 -6.94 0.55 2.38
C VAL A 173 -6.70 1.91 3.03
N GLY A 174 -6.31 1.92 4.30
CA GLY A 174 -6.04 3.15 5.04
C GLY A 174 -4.76 3.07 5.85
N GLY A 175 -4.33 4.20 6.37
CA GLY A 175 -3.25 4.22 7.35
C GLY A 175 -3.19 5.53 8.13
N THR A 176 -2.50 5.51 9.27
CA THR A 176 -2.28 6.68 10.13
C THR A 176 -0.81 6.94 10.37
N SER A 177 -0.40 8.22 10.43
CA SER A 177 0.99 8.63 10.71
C SER A 177 1.99 7.89 9.80
N ALA A 178 2.89 7.07 10.34
CA ALA A 178 3.79 6.24 9.55
C ALA A 178 3.08 5.32 8.54
N GLY A 179 1.99 4.67 8.95
CA GLY A 179 1.17 3.85 8.06
C GLY A 179 0.55 4.65 6.91
N CYS A 180 0.19 5.92 7.14
CA CYS A 180 -0.26 6.83 6.08
C CYS A 180 0.90 7.19 5.15
N ALA A 181 2.08 7.48 5.71
CA ALA A 181 3.25 7.89 4.93
C ALA A 181 3.68 6.79 3.95
N ILE A 182 3.63 5.51 4.36
CA ILE A 182 4.05 4.40 3.50
C ILE A 182 3.07 4.05 2.38
N LEU A 183 1.89 4.68 2.30
CA LEU A 183 0.93 4.49 1.20
C LEU A 183 1.29 5.31 -0.06
N GLY A 184 2.17 6.32 0.05
CA GLY A 184 2.61 7.13 -1.10
C GLY A 184 3.60 6.40 -2.02
N GLY A 185 3.89 6.91 -3.22
CA GLY A 185 4.91 6.35 -4.12
C GLY A 185 6.33 6.91 -3.91
N LEU A 186 6.46 7.96 -3.11
CA LEU A 186 7.70 8.65 -2.76
C LEU A 186 7.71 8.87 -1.25
N TYR A 187 8.85 8.63 -0.61
CA TYR A 187 8.95 8.60 0.85
C TYR A 187 10.11 9.45 1.35
N TYR A 188 9.86 10.18 2.43
CA TYR A 188 10.87 10.85 3.23
C TYR A 188 10.79 10.28 4.65
N SER A 189 11.78 9.48 5.06
CA SER A 189 11.79 8.82 6.36
C SER A 189 12.38 9.67 7.48
N GLY A 190 13.16 10.71 7.15
CA GLY A 190 13.89 11.50 8.15
C GLY A 190 14.93 10.72 8.96
N GLU A 191 15.23 9.48 8.55
CA GLU A 191 16.07 8.51 9.28
C GLU A 191 17.51 9.02 9.54
N ASN A 192 17.99 9.93 8.67
CA ASN A 192 19.29 10.60 8.80
C ASN A 192 19.19 12.05 9.29
N GLY A 193 18.06 12.44 9.87
CA GLY A 193 17.77 13.80 10.32
C GLY A 193 16.90 14.60 9.34
N SER A 194 16.23 15.60 9.91
CA SER A 194 15.42 16.59 9.19
C SER A 194 16.02 17.98 9.30
N VAL A 195 15.65 18.86 8.37
CA VAL A 195 15.96 20.29 8.50
C VAL A 195 15.26 20.84 9.75
N THR A 196 16.03 21.49 10.62
CA THR A 196 15.47 22.20 11.77
C THR A 196 15.18 23.65 11.39
N SER A 197 14.32 24.34 12.14
CA SER A 197 14.02 25.76 11.89
C SER A 197 15.26 26.67 11.94
N ALA A 198 16.33 26.25 12.61
CA ALA A 198 17.60 26.98 12.66
C ALA A 198 18.49 26.74 11.42
N ASN A 199 18.15 25.76 10.59
CA ASN A 199 18.90 25.33 9.40
C ASN A 199 18.11 25.50 8.09
N ALA A 200 16.96 26.18 8.14
CA ALA A 200 16.10 26.47 6.99
C ALA A 200 16.46 27.82 6.34
#